data_AF-A0A965QV28-F1
#
_entry.id   AF-A0A965QV28-F1
#
_cell.length_a   1.000
_cell.length_b   1.000
_cell.length_c   1.000
_cell.angle_alpha   90.00
_cell.angle_beta   90.00
_cell.angle_gamma   90.00
#
_symmetry.space_group_name_H-M   'P 1'
#
loop_
_entity.id
_entity.type
_entity.pdbx_description
1 polymer ?
#
loop_
_entity_poly.entity_id
_entity_poly.type
_entity_poly.pdbx_seq_one_letter_code
_entity_poly.pdbx_strand_id
1 'polypeptide(L)'
;MRTLKARHSWPPVAVCLVLGALVAWSSPGGGARAVEAADARAGKQRAPHAPHGTPFHFEVLESHDADYLGDTPAHIGKDGGLTVRPQVALGDAVYRTVGTDTKIVGMITLVKWDRVSGSLTVEFDPQPFERIAVGDEVWIDLNPAPKSARAAQTN
;
A
#
# COMPACT_ATOMS: atom_id res chain seq x y z
N MET A 1 61.67 12.91 -4.86
CA MET A 1 61.94 13.90 -3.79
C MET A 1 60.70 14.04 -2.92
N ARG A 2 60.91 13.90 -1.60
CA ARG A 2 60.07 14.37 -0.47
C ARG A 2 58.67 13.75 -0.26
N THR A 3 58.71 12.66 0.51
CA THR A 3 57.84 12.29 1.64
C THR A 3 57.06 13.43 2.33
N LEU A 4 55.79 13.15 2.68
CA LEU A 4 55.19 13.62 3.93
C LEU A 4 54.29 12.54 4.55
N LYS A 5 54.74 12.04 5.71
CA LYS A 5 53.96 11.31 6.72
C LYS A 5 53.10 12.33 7.47
N ALA A 6 51.86 11.98 7.79
CA ALA A 6 51.22 12.42 9.02
C ALA A 6 50.21 11.35 9.49
N ARG A 7 50.62 10.62 10.54
CA ARG A 7 49.76 9.79 11.38
C ARG A 7 49.07 10.72 12.37
N HIS A 8 47.81 10.50 12.71
CA HIS A 8 47.28 10.90 14.02
C HIS A 8 46.24 9.87 14.48
N SER A 9 46.63 9.16 15.53
CA SER A 9 45.90 8.18 16.32
C SER A 9 45.11 8.89 17.42
N TRP A 10 43.81 8.61 17.55
CA TRP A 10 43.04 8.98 18.74
C TRP A 10 42.59 7.72 19.52
N PRO A 11 42.56 7.79 20.87
CA PRO A 11 42.58 6.63 21.77
C PRO A 11 41.20 6.02 22.07
N PRO A 12 41.14 4.76 22.56
CA PRO A 12 39.93 4.15 23.08
C PRO A 12 39.65 4.61 24.52
N VAL A 13 38.41 4.99 24.82
CA VAL A 13 37.95 5.31 26.18
C VAL A 13 37.28 4.08 26.81
N ALA A 14 37.72 3.81 28.04
CA ALA A 14 37.31 2.85 29.06
C ALA A 14 35.82 2.47 29.07
N VAL A 15 35.45 1.18 29.16
CA VAL A 15 35.41 0.33 30.37
C VAL A 15 34.67 1.00 31.53
N CYS A 16 33.39 0.63 31.71
CA CYS A 16 32.70 0.66 32.99
C CYS A 16 32.07 -0.71 33.25
N LEU A 17 32.73 -1.45 34.15
CA LEU A 17 32.22 -2.64 34.84
C LEU A 17 31.00 -2.25 35.68
N VAL A 18 29.88 -2.95 35.49
CA VAL A 18 28.80 -3.00 36.49
C VAL A 18 28.78 -4.41 37.05
N LEU A 19 29.43 -4.60 38.20
CA LEU A 19 29.21 -5.72 39.10
C LEU A 19 28.14 -5.31 40.10
N GLY A 20 27.09 -6.13 40.27
CA GLY A 20 26.02 -5.85 41.23
C GLY A 20 25.11 -7.04 41.51
N ALA A 21 25.64 -7.98 42.29
CA ALA A 21 25.00 -8.91 43.22
C ALA A 21 23.62 -9.55 42.91
N LEU A 22 23.64 -10.88 42.78
CA LEU A 22 22.52 -11.77 43.11
C LEU A 22 22.14 -11.62 44.59
N VAL A 23 20.84 -11.47 44.88
CA VAL A 23 20.22 -12.00 46.10
C VAL A 23 19.01 -12.82 45.69
N ALA A 24 19.13 -14.12 45.87
CA ALA A 24 18.05 -15.08 45.76
C ALA A 24 17.34 -15.17 47.11
N TRP A 25 16.03 -14.92 47.13
CA TRP A 25 15.14 -15.45 48.16
C TRP A 25 14.01 -16.24 47.51
N SER A 26 13.98 -17.51 47.88
CA SER A 26 13.03 -18.54 47.53
C SER A 26 11.94 -18.62 48.59
N SER A 27 10.67 -18.70 48.18
CA SER A 27 9.73 -19.68 48.74
C SER A 27 8.40 -19.78 47.97
N PRO A 28 7.68 -20.90 48.11
CA PRO A 28 6.96 -21.56 47.02
C PRO A 28 5.44 -21.46 47.15
N GLY A 29 4.74 -21.58 46.02
CA GLY A 29 3.29 -21.84 46.04
C GLY A 29 2.61 -21.41 44.75
N GLY A 30 2.09 -22.37 44.00
CA GLY A 30 1.24 -22.09 42.84
C GLY A 30 1.56 -22.98 41.65
N GLY A 31 1.25 -24.27 41.78
CA GLY A 31 1.30 -25.19 40.67
C GLY A 31 0.30 -24.85 39.57
N ALA A 32 0.65 -25.30 38.36
CA ALA A 32 -0.24 -25.60 37.24
C ALA A 32 -1.02 -24.42 36.64
N ARG A 33 -0.38 -23.71 35.69
CA ARG A 33 -0.95 -23.32 34.37
C ARG A 33 -0.01 -22.35 33.66
N ALA A 34 1.01 -22.87 32.99
CA ALA A 34 1.81 -22.08 32.06
C ALA A 34 2.51 -22.99 31.05
N VAL A 35 1.74 -23.78 30.30
CA VAL A 35 2.25 -24.47 29.09
C VAL A 35 1.38 -24.25 27.86
N GLU A 36 0.40 -23.34 27.94
CA GLU A 36 -0.50 -23.01 26.82
C GLU A 36 -0.38 -21.52 26.49
N ALA A 37 0.79 -21.09 26.04
CA ALA A 37 0.99 -19.75 25.49
C ALA A 37 2.12 -19.67 24.45
N ALA A 38 2.46 -20.80 23.82
CA ALA A 38 3.47 -20.83 22.75
C ALA A 38 2.86 -20.81 21.33
N ASP A 39 1.53 -20.81 21.19
CA ASP A 39 0.86 -20.92 19.88
C ASP A 39 0.10 -19.64 19.44
N ALA A 40 0.41 -18.50 20.06
CA ALA A 40 -0.27 -17.21 19.78
C ALA A 40 0.64 -16.17 19.08
N ARG A 41 1.85 -16.53 18.67
CA ARG A 41 2.82 -15.58 18.07
C ARG A 41 2.99 -15.70 16.56
N ALA A 42 2.13 -16.46 15.88
CA ALA A 42 1.98 -16.38 14.43
C ALA A 42 0.84 -15.41 14.07
N GLY A 43 0.87 -14.20 14.63
CA GLY A 43 0.02 -13.12 14.15
C GLY A 43 0.44 -12.80 12.72
N LYS A 44 -0.27 -13.33 11.73
CA LYS A 44 -0.12 -12.93 10.32
C LYS A 44 -0.22 -11.41 10.28
N GLN A 45 0.90 -10.72 10.11
CA GLN A 45 0.96 -9.28 9.96
C GLN A 45 0.10 -8.92 8.74
N ARG A 46 -1.14 -8.51 8.99
CA ARG A 46 -2.03 -8.00 7.95
C ARG A 46 -1.45 -6.66 7.53
N ALA A 47 -1.22 -6.48 6.23
CA ALA A 47 -0.82 -5.19 5.71
C ALA A 47 -1.85 -4.12 6.15
N PRO A 48 -1.40 -2.93 6.58
CA PRO A 48 -2.29 -1.87 7.01
C PRO A 48 -3.23 -1.45 5.86
N HIS A 49 -4.40 -0.91 6.22
CA HIS A 49 -5.36 -0.37 5.26
C HIS A 49 -5.11 1.14 5.06
N ALA A 50 -5.38 1.63 3.86
CA ALA A 50 -5.39 3.07 3.58
C ALA A 50 -6.58 3.75 4.30
N PRO A 51 -6.45 5.02 4.72
CA PRO A 51 -7.61 5.84 5.07
C PRO A 51 -8.64 5.90 3.93
N HIS A 52 -9.91 6.14 4.24
CA HIS A 52 -10.93 6.36 3.20
C HIS A 52 -10.62 7.60 2.36
N GLY A 53 -10.87 7.54 1.05
CA GLY A 53 -10.59 8.66 0.16
C GLY A 53 -9.12 8.80 -0.22
N THR A 54 -8.27 7.80 0.05
CA THR A 54 -6.84 7.88 -0.29
C THR A 54 -6.68 7.68 -1.79
N PRO A 55 -6.22 8.69 -2.56
CA PRO A 55 -6.07 8.56 -3.99
C PRO A 55 -4.84 7.71 -4.32
N PHE A 56 -4.99 6.86 -5.33
CA PHE A 56 -3.89 6.15 -5.97
C PHE A 56 -3.86 6.50 -7.44
N HIS A 57 -2.84 7.25 -7.81
CA HIS A 57 -2.61 7.72 -9.17
C HIS A 57 -1.87 6.66 -9.96
N PHE A 58 -2.21 6.52 -11.23
CA PHE A 58 -1.50 5.64 -12.14
C PHE A 58 -1.60 6.16 -13.57
N GLU A 59 -0.60 5.80 -14.36
CA GLU A 59 -0.56 6.08 -15.78
C GLU A 59 -1.33 4.99 -16.55
N VAL A 60 -2.11 5.41 -17.54
CA VAL A 60 -2.71 4.51 -18.52
C VAL A 60 -1.61 4.00 -19.45
N LEU A 61 -1.36 2.69 -19.42
CA LEU A 61 -0.31 2.03 -20.20
C LEU A 61 -0.82 1.44 -21.50
N GLU A 62 -2.05 0.92 -21.49
CA GLU A 62 -2.70 0.35 -22.66
C GLU A 62 -4.10 0.94 -22.82
N SER A 63 -4.50 1.17 -24.07
CA SER A 63 -5.81 1.74 -24.39
C SER A 63 -6.42 0.99 -25.56
N HIS A 64 -7.53 0.29 -25.30
CA HIS A 64 -8.28 -0.46 -26.30
C HIS A 64 -9.66 0.19 -26.46
N ASP A 65 -9.78 1.17 -27.37
CA ASP A 65 -11.01 1.93 -27.66
C ASP A 65 -11.94 1.19 -28.65
N ALA A 66 -11.94 -0.13 -28.60
CA ALA A 66 -12.49 -0.99 -29.64
C ALA A 66 -13.96 -1.41 -29.42
N ASP A 67 -14.70 -0.68 -28.59
CA ASP A 67 -16.14 -0.91 -28.36
C ASP A 67 -16.93 -0.93 -29.69
N TYR A 68 -16.51 -0.12 -30.66
CA TYR A 68 -17.09 -0.06 -32.02
C TYR A 68 -16.69 -1.21 -32.95
N LEU A 69 -15.70 -2.02 -32.58
CA LEU A 69 -15.25 -3.18 -33.34
C LEU A 69 -15.74 -4.50 -32.74
N GLY A 70 -16.54 -4.45 -31.67
CA GLY A 70 -17.05 -5.63 -30.96
C GLY A 70 -16.10 -6.21 -29.93
N ASP A 71 -15.01 -5.50 -29.61
CA ASP A 71 -14.13 -5.81 -28.48
C ASP A 71 -14.64 -5.09 -27.23
N THR A 72 -14.38 -5.65 -26.05
CA THR A 72 -14.70 -4.97 -24.79
C THR A 72 -13.71 -3.82 -24.57
N PRO A 73 -14.16 -2.57 -24.41
CA PRO A 73 -13.28 -1.44 -24.20
C PRO A 73 -12.57 -1.62 -22.86
N ALA A 74 -11.24 -1.62 -22.90
CA ALA A 74 -10.44 -1.84 -21.71
C ALA A 74 -9.23 -0.91 -21.74
N HIS A 75 -9.11 -0.07 -20.72
CA HIS A 75 -7.88 0.69 -20.46
C HIS A 75 -7.17 0.08 -19.28
N ILE A 76 -5.88 -0.18 -19.44
CA ILE A 76 -5.06 -0.79 -18.39
C ILE A 76 -4.04 0.23 -17.93
N GLY A 77 -3.97 0.42 -16.62
CA GLY A 77 -2.95 1.22 -15.98
C GLY A 77 -2.28 0.47 -14.83
N LYS A 78 -1.10 0.93 -14.44
CA LYS A 78 -0.33 0.32 -13.37
C LYS A 78 0.55 1.34 -12.68
N ASP A 79 0.62 1.26 -11.36
CA ASP A 79 1.68 1.92 -10.59
C ASP A 79 2.15 1.03 -9.41
N GLY A 80 3.32 1.37 -8.86
CA GLY A 80 4.00 0.66 -7.78
C GLY A 80 3.91 1.35 -6.42
N GLY A 81 4.77 0.93 -5.48
CA GLY A 81 5.01 1.67 -4.23
C GLY A 81 3.93 1.50 -3.14
N LEU A 82 2.93 0.64 -3.34
CA LEU A 82 1.91 0.39 -2.32
C LEU A 82 2.49 -0.36 -1.12
N THR A 83 2.44 0.29 0.04
CA THR A 83 2.77 -0.30 1.36
C THR A 83 1.54 -0.81 2.10
N VAL A 84 0.34 -0.48 1.59
CA VAL A 84 -0.97 -0.80 2.16
C VAL A 84 -1.71 -1.78 1.27
N ARG A 85 -2.65 -2.54 1.85
CA ARG A 85 -3.55 -3.39 1.07
C ARG A 85 -4.66 -2.53 0.43
N PRO A 86 -4.78 -2.50 -0.92
CA PRO A 86 -5.89 -1.85 -1.58
C PRO A 86 -7.20 -2.55 -1.23
N GLN A 87 -8.25 -1.77 -0.95
CA GLN A 87 -9.64 -2.21 -0.72
C GLN A 87 -10.53 -1.88 -1.92
N VAL A 88 -9.95 -1.89 -3.11
CA VAL A 88 -10.60 -1.59 -4.38
C VAL A 88 -11.33 -2.84 -4.88
N ALA A 89 -12.50 -2.66 -5.46
CA ALA A 89 -13.35 -3.69 -6.02
C ALA A 89 -13.81 -3.36 -7.45
N LEU A 90 -14.40 -4.36 -8.10
CA LEU A 90 -15.04 -4.18 -9.40
C LEU A 90 -16.24 -3.22 -9.29
N GLY A 91 -16.35 -2.34 -10.28
CA GLY A 91 -17.34 -1.28 -10.34
C GLY A 91 -17.05 -0.07 -9.46
N ASP A 92 -15.87 -0.01 -8.82
CA ASP A 92 -15.42 1.24 -8.22
C ASP A 92 -15.05 2.26 -9.31
N ALA A 93 -15.16 3.54 -8.97
CA ALA A 93 -14.99 4.61 -9.95
C ALA A 93 -13.51 4.91 -10.17
N VAL A 94 -13.17 5.18 -11.44
CA VAL A 94 -11.89 5.78 -11.84
C VAL A 94 -12.14 7.26 -12.08
N TYR A 95 -11.22 8.09 -11.59
CA TYR A 95 -11.32 9.54 -11.63
C TYR A 95 -10.19 10.15 -12.42
N ARG A 96 -10.47 11.34 -12.97
CA ARG A 96 -9.46 12.21 -13.58
C ARG A 96 -9.67 13.62 -13.05
N THR A 97 -8.55 14.27 -12.71
CA THR A 97 -8.55 15.66 -12.25
C THR A 97 -8.05 16.55 -13.39
N VAL A 98 -8.86 17.53 -13.80
CA VAL A 98 -8.52 18.49 -14.84
C VAL A 98 -8.66 19.89 -14.25
N GLY A 99 -7.54 20.58 -14.06
CA GLY A 99 -7.53 21.84 -13.31
C GLY A 99 -7.92 21.61 -11.84
N THR A 100 -9.03 22.20 -11.40
CA THR A 100 -9.57 22.02 -10.04
C THR A 100 -10.67 20.96 -9.95
N ASP A 101 -11.14 20.47 -11.09
CA ASP A 101 -12.33 19.64 -11.15
C ASP A 101 -11.96 18.17 -11.23
N THR A 102 -12.63 17.36 -10.40
CA THR A 102 -12.51 15.90 -10.43
C THR A 102 -13.79 15.32 -11.02
N LYS A 103 -13.64 14.50 -12.07
CA LYS A 103 -14.75 13.78 -12.68
C LYS A 103 -14.49 12.28 -12.70
N ILE A 104 -15.59 11.51 -12.70
CA ILE A 104 -15.53 10.06 -12.95
C ILE A 104 -15.32 9.87 -14.45
N VAL A 105 -14.31 9.08 -14.80
CA VAL A 105 -13.97 8.77 -16.20
C VAL A 105 -14.30 7.34 -16.58
N GLY A 106 -14.54 6.47 -15.61
CA GLY A 106 -14.82 5.07 -15.88
C GLY A 106 -15.10 4.25 -14.63
N MET A 107 -15.27 2.94 -14.83
CA MET A 107 -15.51 1.96 -13.78
C MET A 107 -14.51 0.82 -13.89
N ILE A 108 -14.00 0.37 -12.75
CA ILE A 108 -13.00 -0.69 -12.68
C ILE A 108 -13.61 -2.03 -13.07
N THR A 109 -12.95 -2.73 -13.99
CA THR A 109 -13.32 -4.06 -14.50
C THR A 109 -12.33 -5.15 -14.12
N LEU A 110 -11.08 -4.79 -13.78
CA LEU A 110 -10.10 -5.69 -13.18
C LEU A 110 -9.21 -4.98 -12.17
N VAL A 111 -8.87 -5.69 -11.09
CA VAL A 111 -7.86 -5.26 -10.12
C VAL A 111 -6.91 -6.41 -9.83
N LYS A 112 -5.62 -6.19 -10.01
CA LYS A 112 -4.58 -7.16 -9.67
C LYS A 112 -3.49 -6.50 -8.84
N TRP A 113 -3.39 -6.92 -7.58
CA TRP A 113 -2.36 -6.46 -6.67
C TRP A 113 -1.21 -7.47 -6.56
N ASP A 114 0.00 -7.03 -6.91
CA ASP A 114 1.23 -7.75 -6.62
C ASP A 114 1.79 -7.28 -5.26
N ARG A 115 1.69 -8.14 -4.26
CA ARG A 115 2.21 -7.89 -2.90
C ARG A 115 3.73 -7.84 -2.82
N VAL A 116 4.43 -8.52 -3.73
CA VAL A 116 5.89 -8.61 -3.68
C VAL A 116 6.49 -7.32 -4.20
N SER A 117 5.96 -6.81 -5.32
CA SER A 117 6.41 -5.55 -5.90
C SER A 117 5.70 -4.32 -5.33
N GLY A 118 4.61 -4.51 -4.57
CA GLY A 118 3.71 -3.44 -4.14
C GLY A 118 3.04 -2.72 -5.33
N SER A 119 2.77 -3.43 -6.43
CA SER A 119 2.17 -2.82 -7.64
C SER A 119 0.70 -3.18 -7.79
N LEU A 120 -0.08 -2.23 -8.28
CA LEU A 120 -1.49 -2.40 -8.59
C LEU A 120 -1.70 -2.20 -10.08
N THR A 121 -2.21 -3.23 -10.74
CA THR A 121 -2.71 -3.15 -12.11
C THR A 121 -4.22 -3.01 -12.06
N VAL A 122 -4.74 -2.05 -12.82
CA VAL A 122 -6.15 -1.68 -12.88
C VAL A 122 -6.58 -1.70 -14.34
N GLU A 123 -7.65 -2.42 -14.63
CA GLU A 123 -8.39 -2.28 -15.89
C GLU A 123 -9.68 -1.54 -15.61
N PHE A 124 -10.07 -0.66 -16.51
CA PHE A 124 -11.33 0.05 -16.39
C PHE A 124 -11.95 0.34 -17.75
N ASP A 125 -13.28 0.43 -17.73
CA ASP A 125 -14.08 0.78 -18.88
C ASP A 125 -14.44 2.27 -18.77
N PRO A 126 -14.22 3.05 -19.83
CA PRO A 126 -14.51 4.49 -19.80
C PRO A 126 -16.02 4.74 -19.79
N GLN A 127 -16.43 5.89 -19.25
CA GLN A 127 -17.80 6.37 -19.46
C GLN A 127 -18.02 6.72 -20.94
N PRO A 128 -19.27 6.63 -21.44
CA PRO A 128 -19.59 7.04 -22.80
C PRO A 128 -19.08 8.46 -23.09
N PHE A 129 -18.46 8.63 -24.26
CA PHE A 129 -17.85 9.88 -24.73
C PHE A 129 -16.63 10.39 -23.95
N GLU A 130 -16.15 9.66 -22.94
CA GLU A 130 -14.87 9.98 -22.30
C GLU A 130 -13.72 9.47 -23.16
N ARG A 131 -12.72 10.33 -23.40
CA ARG A 131 -11.53 9.97 -24.18
C ARG A 131 -10.38 9.67 -23.24
N ILE A 132 -9.84 8.46 -23.34
CA ILE A 132 -8.69 8.01 -22.57
C ILE A 132 -7.56 7.65 -23.53
N ALA A 133 -6.39 8.25 -23.34
CA ALA A 133 -5.19 7.95 -24.09
C ALA A 133 -4.13 7.28 -23.20
N VAL A 134 -3.21 6.57 -23.84
CA VAL A 134 -1.97 6.11 -23.18
C VAL A 134 -1.18 7.34 -22.73
N GLY A 135 -0.65 7.29 -21.52
CA GLY A 135 0.05 8.40 -20.88
C GLY A 135 -0.84 9.34 -20.06
N ASP A 136 -2.17 9.17 -20.11
CA ASP A 136 -3.06 9.91 -19.22
C ASP A 136 -2.88 9.46 -17.77
N GLU A 137 -2.87 10.42 -16.85
CA GLU A 137 -2.89 10.15 -15.42
C GLU A 137 -4.34 10.11 -14.91
N VAL A 138 -4.69 9.00 -14.25
CA VAL A 138 -5.99 8.79 -13.63
C VAL A 138 -5.77 8.24 -12.22
N TRP A 139 -6.82 8.24 -11.40
CA TRP A 139 -6.70 7.75 -10.04
C TRP A 139 -7.95 7.03 -9.55
N ILE A 140 -7.77 6.21 -8.52
CA ILE A 140 -8.83 5.49 -7.81
C ILE A 140 -8.72 5.74 -6.31
N ASP A 141 -9.83 5.57 -5.59
CA ASP A 141 -9.80 5.54 -4.13
C ASP A 141 -9.33 4.16 -3.66
N LEU A 142 -8.22 4.09 -2.92
CA LEU A 142 -7.69 2.83 -2.37
C LEU A 142 -8.59 2.21 -1.30
N ASN A 143 -9.48 3.00 -0.70
CA ASN A 143 -10.40 2.54 0.31
C ASN A 143 -11.73 3.31 0.19
N PRO A 144 -12.53 3.02 -0.85
CA PRO A 144 -13.79 3.71 -1.08
C PRO A 144 -14.75 3.50 0.10
N ALA A 145 -15.57 4.53 0.37
CA ALA A 145 -16.63 4.39 1.34
C ALA A 145 -17.57 3.23 0.96
N PRO A 146 -18.16 2.52 1.94
CA PRO A 146 -19.10 1.43 1.66
C PRO A 146 -20.21 1.88 0.71
N LYS A 147 -20.61 1.01 -0.24
CA LYS A 147 -21.63 1.34 -1.25
C LYS A 147 -22.95 1.87 -0.64
N SER A 148 -23.33 1.39 0.55
CA SER A 148 -24.50 1.87 1.30
C SER A 148 -24.36 3.32 1.79
N ALA A 149 -23.15 3.76 2.15
CA ALA A 149 -22.86 5.14 2.53
C ALA A 149 -22.78 6.07 1.32
N ARG A 150 -22.27 5.56 0.18
CA ARG A 150 -22.19 6.31 -1.09
C ARG A 150 -23.57 6.59 -1.68
N ALA A 151 -24.48 5.62 -1.66
CA ALA A 151 -25.85 5.77 -2.15
C ALA A 151 -26.64 6.83 -1.36
N ALA A 152 -26.33 7.02 -0.07
CA ALA A 152 -26.97 8.02 0.78
C ALA A 152 -26.51 9.47 0.48
N GLN A 153 -25.38 9.66 -0.20
CA GLN A 153 -24.85 10.99 -0.57
C GLN A 153 -25.35 11.49 -1.93
N THR A 154 -26.08 10.65 -2.69
CA THR A 154 -26.58 10.98 -4.03
C THR A 154 -28.09 11.29 -4.04
N ASN A 155 -28.73 11.36 -2.87
CA ASN A 155 -30.11 11.83 -2.64
C ASN A 155 -30.09 13.14 -1.85
#